data_AF-A0A7X8CHX2-F1
#
_entry.id   AF-A0A7X8CHX2-F1
#
_cell.length_a   1.000
_cell.length_b   1.000
_cell.length_c   1.000
_cell.angle_alpha   90.00
_cell.angle_beta   90.00
_cell.angle_gamma   90.00
#
_symmetry.space_group_name_H-M   'P 1'
#
loop_
_entity.id
_entity.type
_entity.pdbx_description
1 polymer ?
#
loop_
_entity_poly.entity_id
_entity_poly.type
_entity_poly.pdbx_seq_one_letter_code
_entity_poly.pdbx_strand_id
1 'polypeptide(L)'
;MVKYYLFKTEVNKEKSALISFLTTLNKGEFDIFDIDLKRGYIKTSIDLNQTLSPLIPTLTADLGLKITFIYSHNVNEIALKALDYAFSRSVAYANLADVVLEMIVNGNEEIKKLITREFSSLPHELYLTARAYINMGLNAVAAASAIYVHRNTFNYRLNKFISFTGLDIRDFWNATYFNIYLRLQEKN
;
A
#
# COMPACT_ATOMS: atom_id res chain seq x y z
N MET A 1 3.38 -10.95 6.91
CA MET A 1 4.35 -9.98 6.35
C MET A 1 4.05 -8.61 6.95
N VAL A 2 5.01 -7.70 6.99
CA VAL A 2 4.78 -6.39 7.59
C VAL A 2 3.82 -5.57 6.71
N LYS A 3 2.76 -5.04 7.32
CA LYS A 3 1.76 -4.15 6.74
C LYS A 3 1.89 -2.77 7.42
N TYR A 4 1.66 -1.71 6.65
CA TYR A 4 1.73 -0.34 7.13
C TYR A 4 0.40 0.38 6.92
N TYR A 5 -0.09 1.01 7.98
CA TYR A 5 -1.28 1.85 7.94
C TYR A 5 -0.87 3.26 8.33
N LEU A 6 -0.57 4.09 7.35
CA LEU A 6 -0.21 5.48 7.59
C LEU A 6 -1.47 6.25 7.95
N PHE A 7 -1.36 7.21 8.85
CA PHE A 7 -2.45 8.09 9.22
C PHE A 7 -2.05 9.55 9.29
N LYS A 8 -3.02 10.43 9.06
CA LYS A 8 -2.91 11.87 9.20
C LYS A 8 -4.13 12.43 9.91
N THR A 9 -3.88 13.40 10.78
CA THR A 9 -4.90 14.13 11.55
C THR A 9 -4.85 15.62 11.25
N GLU A 10 -5.92 16.37 11.55
CA GLU A 10 -5.93 17.82 11.40
C GLU A 10 -5.15 18.50 12.52
N VAL A 11 -5.31 18.01 13.76
CA VAL A 11 -4.61 18.53 14.94
C VAL A 11 -4.06 17.43 15.83
N ASN A 12 -2.95 17.73 16.54
CA ASN A 12 -2.23 16.77 17.39
C ASN A 12 -3.12 16.12 18.47
N LYS A 13 -4.15 16.82 18.97
CA LYS A 13 -5.08 16.27 19.96
C LYS A 13 -5.86 15.07 19.42
N GLU A 14 -6.27 15.09 18.15
CA GLU A 14 -6.97 13.97 17.51
C GLU A 14 -6.05 12.76 17.39
N LYS A 15 -4.78 13.00 17.04
CA LYS A 15 -3.76 11.96 17.01
C LYS A 15 -3.60 11.29 18.37
N SER A 16 -3.51 12.04 19.45
CA SER A 16 -3.43 11.46 20.80
C SER A 16 -4.67 10.61 21.14
N ALA A 17 -5.87 11.08 20.77
CA ALA A 17 -7.11 10.33 20.96
C ALA A 17 -7.14 9.03 20.13
N LEU A 18 -6.74 9.10 18.87
CA LEU A 18 -6.62 7.96 17.96
C LEU A 18 -5.64 6.91 18.50
N ILE A 19 -4.44 7.32 18.93
CA ILE A 19 -3.42 6.43 19.48
C ILE A 19 -3.95 5.74 20.74
N SER A 20 -4.62 6.49 21.62
CA SER A 20 -5.25 5.94 22.82
C SER A 20 -6.32 4.90 22.45
N PHE A 21 -7.20 5.22 21.51
CA PHE A 21 -8.26 4.33 21.04
C PHE A 21 -7.70 3.03 20.45
N LEU A 22 -6.74 3.12 19.54
CA LEU A 22 -6.08 1.97 18.94
C LEU A 22 -5.42 1.10 20.02
N THR A 23 -4.73 1.72 20.97
CA THR A 23 -4.07 1.00 22.07
C THR A 23 -5.07 0.28 22.98
N THR A 24 -6.30 0.79 23.12
CA THR A 24 -7.39 0.10 23.84
C THR A 24 -7.95 -1.07 23.06
N LEU A 25 -8.04 -0.97 21.73
CA LEU A 25 -8.64 -2.01 20.88
C LEU A 25 -7.85 -3.32 20.89
N ASN A 26 -6.52 -3.29 20.79
CA ASN A 26 -5.70 -4.51 20.81
C ASN A 26 -4.27 -4.23 21.27
N LYS A 27 -4.00 -4.46 22.56
CA LYS A 27 -2.63 -4.40 23.08
C LYS A 27 -1.79 -5.57 22.55
N GLY A 28 -0.71 -5.27 21.83
CA GLY A 28 0.36 -6.23 21.49
C GLY A 28 0.34 -6.77 20.07
N GLU A 29 -0.59 -6.34 19.22
CA GLU A 29 -0.71 -6.81 17.82
C GLU A 29 -0.04 -5.87 16.79
N PHE A 30 0.31 -4.67 17.20
CA PHE A 30 0.91 -3.67 16.34
C PHE A 30 1.70 -2.62 17.11
N ASP A 31 2.62 -1.98 16.40
CA ASP A 31 3.42 -0.86 16.87
C ASP A 31 2.96 0.42 16.18
N ILE A 32 2.92 1.54 16.92
CA ILE A 32 2.62 2.87 16.37
C ILE A 32 3.89 3.70 16.35
N PHE A 33 4.15 4.35 15.22
CA PHE A 33 5.30 5.23 15.02
C PHE A 33 4.86 6.62 14.60
N ASP A 34 5.54 7.62 15.15
CA ASP A 34 5.34 9.02 14.78
C ASP A 34 6.23 9.40 13.61
N ILE A 35 5.67 10.11 12.63
CA ILE A 35 6.43 10.79 11.57
C ILE A 35 6.61 12.26 11.96
N ASP A 36 5.52 12.91 12.37
CA ASP A 36 5.51 14.28 12.90
C ASP A 36 4.27 14.51 13.77
N LEU A 37 3.97 15.77 14.11
CA LEU A 37 2.84 16.16 14.97
C LEU A 37 1.46 15.72 14.43
N LYS A 38 1.31 15.53 13.12
CA LYS A 38 0.02 15.20 12.49
C LYS A 38 0.01 13.83 11.83
N ARG A 39 1.18 13.29 11.47
CA ARG A 39 1.34 12.03 10.74
C ARG A 39 2.01 10.95 11.57
N GLY A 40 1.62 9.72 11.33
CA GLY A 40 2.25 8.53 11.88
C GLY A 40 1.86 7.29 11.08
N TYR A 41 2.27 6.13 11.55
CA TYR A 41 1.86 4.88 10.94
C TYR A 41 1.78 3.74 11.97
N ILE A 42 0.91 2.79 11.69
CA ILE A 42 0.86 1.51 12.38
C ILE A 42 1.67 0.51 11.58
N LYS A 43 2.54 -0.26 12.25
CA LYS A 43 3.28 -1.39 11.70
C LYS A 43 2.76 -2.66 12.35
N THR A 44 2.36 -3.63 11.54
CA THR A 44 1.79 -4.88 12.06
C THR A 44 2.04 -6.05 11.11
N SER A 45 1.97 -7.27 11.61
CA SER A 45 1.92 -8.48 10.80
C SER A 45 0.49 -8.92 10.43
N ILE A 46 -0.52 -8.32 11.08
CA ILE A 46 -1.93 -8.66 10.94
C ILE A 46 -2.59 -7.74 9.92
N ASP A 47 -3.58 -8.27 9.20
CA ASP A 47 -4.37 -7.45 8.29
C ASP A 47 -5.45 -6.68 9.06
N LEU A 48 -5.22 -5.39 9.23
CA LEU A 48 -6.18 -4.47 9.85
C LEU A 48 -7.11 -3.84 8.81
N ASN A 49 -7.03 -4.16 7.51
CA ASN A 49 -7.91 -3.57 6.49
C ASN A 49 -9.37 -3.85 6.82
N GLN A 50 -9.70 -5.10 7.19
CA GLN A 50 -11.07 -5.51 7.52
C GLN A 50 -11.63 -4.82 8.76
N THR A 51 -10.75 -4.42 9.69
CA THR A 51 -11.13 -3.73 10.93
C THR A 51 -11.20 -2.22 10.73
N LEU A 52 -10.15 -1.62 10.15
CA LEU A 52 -10.01 -0.17 10.03
C LEU A 52 -10.89 0.41 8.91
N SER A 53 -11.07 -0.31 7.80
CA SER A 53 -11.87 0.18 6.67
C SER A 53 -13.31 0.55 7.05
N PRO A 54 -14.08 -0.25 7.82
CA PRO A 54 -15.41 0.15 8.28
C PRO A 54 -15.38 1.05 9.52
N LEU A 55 -14.39 0.87 10.40
CA LEU A 55 -14.35 1.55 11.69
C LEU A 55 -13.95 3.03 11.57
N ILE A 56 -12.91 3.34 10.79
CA ILE A 56 -12.37 4.70 10.70
C ILE A 56 -13.38 5.68 10.12
N PRO A 57 -14.06 5.41 8.99
CA PRO A 57 -15.09 6.32 8.48
C PRO A 57 -16.19 6.61 9.51
N THR A 58 -16.66 5.57 10.21
CA THR A 58 -17.66 5.70 11.28
C THR A 58 -17.16 6.58 12.41
N LEU A 59 -15.95 6.31 12.92
CA LEU A 59 -15.30 7.09 13.98
C LEU A 59 -15.15 8.58 13.59
N THR A 60 -14.71 8.85 12.36
CA THR A 60 -14.52 10.22 11.87
C THR A 60 -15.84 10.97 11.76
N ALA A 61 -16.90 10.30 11.32
CA ALA A 61 -18.23 10.89 11.21
C ALA A 61 -18.84 11.17 12.59
N ASP A 62 -18.80 10.20 13.50
CA ASP A 62 -19.43 10.31 14.82
C ASP A 62 -18.73 11.31 15.74
N LEU A 63 -17.39 11.37 15.69
CA LEU A 63 -16.59 12.23 16.55
C LEU A 63 -16.23 13.58 15.91
N GLY A 64 -16.59 13.79 14.65
CA GLY A 64 -16.21 14.98 13.88
C GLY A 64 -14.70 15.14 13.71
N LEU A 65 -13.94 14.05 13.84
CA LEU A 65 -12.48 14.07 13.72
C LEU A 65 -12.07 14.00 12.26
N LYS A 66 -11.11 14.81 11.86
CA LYS A 66 -10.56 14.72 10.51
C LYS A 66 -9.33 13.83 10.52
N ILE A 67 -9.55 12.54 10.31
CA ILE A 67 -8.52 11.51 10.29
C ILE A 67 -8.57 10.78 8.95
N THR A 68 -7.40 10.59 8.35
CA THR A 68 -7.23 9.77 7.15
C THR A 68 -6.27 8.64 7.43
N PHE A 69 -6.61 7.45 6.95
CA PHE A 69 -5.73 6.28 6.91
C PHE A 69 -5.46 5.87 5.47
N ILE A 70 -4.24 5.42 5.19
CA ILE A 70 -3.94 4.64 3.98
C ILE A 70 -3.21 3.33 4.30
N TYR A 71 -3.62 2.25 3.65
CA TYR A 71 -2.85 0.99 3.65
C TYR A 71 -1.74 1.04 2.59
N SER A 72 -0.52 0.65 2.97
CA SER A 72 0.67 0.62 2.11
C SER A 72 1.60 -0.57 2.44
N HIS A 73 2.39 -1.02 1.45
CA HIS A 73 3.44 -2.01 1.64
C HIS A 73 4.70 -1.45 2.31
N ASN A 74 4.87 -0.12 2.31
CA ASN A 74 5.99 0.55 2.95
C ASN A 74 5.64 1.98 3.42
N VAL A 75 6.57 2.64 4.11
CA VAL A 75 6.50 4.06 4.45
C VAL A 75 7.56 4.79 3.64
N ASN A 76 7.19 5.27 2.45
CA ASN A 76 8.07 6.00 1.54
C ASN A 76 7.43 7.33 1.08
N GLU A 77 8.13 8.07 0.22
CA GLU A 77 7.65 9.34 -0.33
C GLU A 77 6.30 9.21 -1.06
N ILE A 78 6.09 8.13 -1.81
CA ILE A 78 4.84 7.87 -2.56
C ILE A 78 3.68 7.71 -1.57
N ALA A 79 3.86 6.91 -0.52
CA ALA A 79 2.86 6.70 0.52
C ALA A 79 2.54 8.01 1.28
N LEU A 80 3.55 8.82 1.62
CA LEU A 80 3.32 10.10 2.29
C LEU A 80 2.57 11.10 1.41
N LYS A 81 2.92 11.20 0.13
CA LYS A 81 2.20 12.06 -0.84
C LYS A 81 0.75 11.58 -1.04
N ALA A 82 0.54 10.27 -1.14
CA ALA A 82 -0.80 9.69 -1.21
C ALA A 82 -1.62 9.99 0.06
N LEU A 83 -1.02 9.87 1.24
CA LEU A 83 -1.69 10.19 2.51
C LEU A 83 -2.11 11.66 2.55
N ASP A 84 -1.21 12.57 2.16
CA ASP A 84 -1.49 14.01 2.12
C ASP A 84 -2.59 14.34 1.11
N TYR A 85 -2.57 13.70 -0.06
CA TYR A 85 -3.61 13.82 -1.08
C TYR A 85 -4.98 13.33 -0.56
N ALA A 86 -5.05 12.10 -0.03
CA ALA A 86 -6.28 11.52 0.52
C ALA A 86 -6.87 12.38 1.65
N PHE A 87 -6.02 12.92 2.52
CA PHE A 87 -6.43 13.82 3.59
C PHE A 87 -7.03 15.14 3.06
N SER A 88 -6.45 15.70 2.00
CA SER A 88 -6.99 16.92 1.37
C SER A 88 -8.38 16.71 0.75
N ARG A 89 -8.72 15.46 0.40
CA ARG A 89 -9.99 15.04 -0.17
C ARG A 89 -11.00 14.55 0.89
N SER A 90 -10.66 14.64 2.18
CA SER A 90 -11.45 14.13 3.29
C SER A 90 -11.78 12.63 3.17
N VAL A 91 -10.85 11.85 2.58
CA VAL A 91 -10.97 10.40 2.53
C VAL A 91 -10.57 9.84 3.89
N ALA A 92 -11.48 9.16 4.56
CA ALA A 92 -11.21 8.61 5.89
C ALA A 92 -10.28 7.39 5.85
N TYR A 93 -10.42 6.54 4.82
CA TYR A 93 -9.63 5.32 4.65
C TYR A 93 -9.49 4.98 3.16
N ALA A 94 -8.29 4.56 2.72
CA ALA A 94 -8.06 4.06 1.37
C ALA A 94 -6.85 3.10 1.27
N ASN A 95 -6.70 2.41 0.15
CA ASN A 95 -5.47 1.68 -0.18
C ASN A 95 -4.54 2.58 -1.02
N LEU A 96 -3.23 2.40 -0.89
CA LEU A 96 -2.25 3.16 -1.66
C LEU A 96 -2.55 3.13 -3.16
N ALA A 97 -2.87 1.95 -3.70
CA ALA A 97 -3.17 1.74 -5.11
C ALA A 97 -4.30 2.64 -5.62
N ASP A 98 -5.40 2.75 -4.86
CA ASP A 98 -6.57 3.56 -5.23
C ASP A 98 -6.20 5.05 -5.24
N VAL A 99 -5.48 5.49 -4.21
CA VAL A 99 -5.09 6.89 -4.08
C VAL A 99 -4.12 7.31 -5.18
N VAL A 100 -3.09 6.51 -5.46
CA VAL A 100 -2.14 6.85 -6.54
C VAL A 100 -2.79 6.78 -7.91
N LEU A 101 -3.76 5.87 -8.12
CA LEU A 101 -4.53 5.82 -9.36
C LEU A 101 -5.35 7.09 -9.54
N GLU A 102 -6.04 7.56 -8.51
CA GLU A 102 -6.78 8.83 -8.54
C GLU A 102 -5.85 10.01 -8.83
N MET A 103 -4.69 10.08 -8.16
CA MET A 103 -3.68 11.12 -8.42
C MET A 103 -3.22 11.12 -9.88
N ILE A 104 -2.99 9.94 -10.47
CA ILE A 104 -2.61 9.76 -11.87
C ILE A 104 -3.71 10.24 -12.82
N VAL A 105 -4.97 9.85 -12.56
CA VAL A 105 -6.14 10.26 -13.34
C VAL A 105 -6.30 11.78 -13.31
N ASN A 106 -6.01 12.40 -12.17
CA ASN A 106 -6.04 13.86 -12.00
C ASN A 106 -4.76 14.57 -12.49
N GLY A 107 -3.94 13.91 -13.31
CA GLY A 107 -2.83 14.55 -14.02
C GLY A 107 -1.56 14.77 -13.18
N ASN A 108 -1.40 14.08 -12.05
CA ASN A 108 -0.17 14.17 -11.28
C ASN A 108 0.98 13.44 -12.02
N GLU A 109 1.83 14.18 -12.71
CA GLU A 109 2.99 13.61 -13.41
C GLU A 109 4.14 13.23 -12.47
N GLU A 110 4.23 13.88 -11.31
CA GLU A 110 5.26 13.57 -10.32
C GLU A 110 5.08 12.16 -9.75
N ILE A 111 3.85 11.77 -9.39
CA ILE A 111 3.58 10.44 -8.84
C ILE A 111 3.90 9.33 -9.86
N LYS A 112 3.63 9.55 -11.16
CA LYS A 112 3.99 8.61 -12.24
C LYS A 112 5.50 8.38 -12.30
N LYS A 113 6.29 9.47 -12.20
CA LYS A 113 7.75 9.41 -12.20
C LYS A 113 8.28 8.69 -10.95
N LEU A 114 7.70 8.95 -9.78
CA LEU A 114 8.09 8.28 -8.54
C LEU A 114 7.83 6.77 -8.60
N ILE A 115 6.64 6.35 -9.03
CA ILE A 115 6.29 4.93 -9.19
C ILE A 115 7.22 4.25 -10.22
N THR A 116 7.48 4.91 -11.35
CA THR A 116 8.42 4.37 -12.36
C THR A 116 9.83 4.20 -11.79
N ARG A 117 10.28 5.17 -11.00
CA ARG A 117 11.60 5.12 -10.35
C ARG A 117 11.69 4.00 -9.31
N GLU A 118 10.63 3.76 -8.53
CA GLU A 118 10.61 2.73 -7.48
C GLU A 118 11.01 1.34 -8.01
N PHE A 119 10.61 1.00 -9.24
CA PHE A 119 10.90 -0.29 -9.85
C PHE A 119 11.96 -0.25 -10.96
N SER A 120 12.67 0.88 -11.13
CA SER A 120 13.65 1.07 -12.20
C SER A 120 14.86 0.13 -12.13
N SER A 121 15.22 -0.34 -10.93
CA SER A 121 16.31 -1.28 -10.68
C SER A 121 15.86 -2.74 -10.61
N LEU A 122 14.57 -3.01 -10.87
CA LEU A 122 14.01 -4.36 -10.77
C LEU A 122 14.64 -5.29 -11.83
N PRO A 123 15.30 -6.39 -11.43
CA PRO A 123 15.87 -7.34 -12.38
C PRO A 123 14.81 -7.90 -13.34
N HIS A 124 15.18 -8.00 -14.62
CA HIS A 124 14.26 -8.39 -15.69
C HIS A 124 13.51 -9.71 -15.42
N GLU A 125 14.19 -10.72 -14.87
CA GLU A 125 13.56 -12.01 -14.52
C GLU A 125 12.49 -11.88 -13.42
N LEU A 126 12.67 -10.97 -12.47
CA LEU A 126 11.71 -10.72 -11.39
C LEU A 126 10.54 -9.91 -11.92
N TYR A 127 10.81 -8.92 -12.78
CA TYR A 127 9.79 -8.17 -13.51
C TYR A 127 8.90 -9.11 -14.34
N LEU A 128 9.47 -10.00 -15.15
CA LEU A 128 8.69 -10.95 -15.95
C LEU A 128 7.87 -11.90 -15.08
N THR A 129 8.43 -12.37 -13.97
CA THR A 129 7.73 -13.25 -13.01
C THR A 129 6.53 -12.53 -12.40
N ALA A 130 6.72 -11.31 -11.90
CA ALA A 130 5.66 -10.52 -11.30
C ALA A 130 4.59 -10.13 -12.34
N ARG A 131 4.98 -9.69 -13.54
CA ARG A 131 4.05 -9.39 -14.65
C ARG A 131 3.21 -10.61 -15.03
N ALA A 132 3.84 -11.78 -15.17
CA ALA A 132 3.12 -13.01 -15.46
C ALA A 132 2.15 -13.40 -14.33
N TYR A 133 2.56 -13.21 -13.07
CA TYR A 133 1.72 -13.45 -11.90
C TYR A 133 0.45 -12.58 -11.94
N ILE A 134 0.59 -11.27 -12.18
CA ILE A 134 -0.55 -10.35 -12.31
C ILE A 134 -1.44 -10.75 -13.49
N ASN A 135 -0.85 -10.99 -14.67
CA ASN A 135 -1.61 -11.29 -15.89
C ASN A 135 -2.38 -12.61 -15.81
N MET A 136 -1.90 -13.57 -15.02
CA MET A 136 -2.58 -14.85 -14.81
C MET A 136 -3.47 -14.85 -13.56
N GLY A 137 -3.98 -13.68 -13.16
CA GLY A 137 -4.96 -13.57 -12.07
C GLY A 137 -4.40 -14.01 -10.72
N LEU A 138 -3.13 -13.71 -10.44
CA LEU A 138 -2.42 -14.09 -9.22
C LEU A 138 -2.30 -15.61 -9.02
N ASN A 139 -2.36 -16.37 -10.12
CA ASN A 139 -2.16 -17.83 -10.12
C ASN A 139 -0.72 -18.18 -10.48
N ALA A 140 0.05 -18.64 -9.48
CA ALA A 140 1.48 -18.96 -9.66
C ALA A 140 1.71 -20.15 -10.62
N VAL A 141 0.80 -21.13 -10.65
CA VAL A 141 0.92 -22.29 -11.54
C VAL A 141 0.69 -21.87 -12.99
N ALA A 142 -0.40 -21.14 -13.25
CA ALA A 142 -0.70 -20.62 -14.58
C ALA A 142 0.39 -19.65 -15.07
N ALA A 143 0.88 -18.78 -14.19
CA ALA A 143 1.98 -17.85 -14.50
C ALA A 143 3.29 -18.57 -14.82
N ALA A 144 3.65 -19.62 -14.07
CA ALA A 144 4.83 -20.43 -14.36
C ALA A 144 4.75 -21.09 -15.74
N SER A 145 3.59 -21.67 -16.07
CA SER A 145 3.32 -22.23 -17.39
C SER A 145 3.39 -21.17 -18.49
N ALA A 146 2.84 -19.97 -18.26
CA ALA A 146 2.82 -18.88 -19.24
C ALA A 146 4.21 -18.36 -19.63
N ILE A 147 5.21 -18.49 -18.75
CA ILE A 147 6.60 -18.08 -19.03
C ILE A 147 7.56 -19.28 -19.15
N TYR A 148 7.02 -20.50 -19.32
CA TYR A 148 7.77 -21.75 -19.53
C TYR A 148 8.83 -22.05 -18.46
N VAL A 149 8.53 -21.75 -17.19
CA VAL A 149 9.42 -22.10 -16.07
C VAL A 149 8.74 -23.11 -15.16
N HIS A 150 9.56 -23.91 -14.47
CA HIS A 150 9.03 -24.82 -13.46
C HIS A 150 8.45 -24.03 -12.26
N ARG A 151 7.37 -24.55 -11.66
CA ARG A 151 6.67 -23.92 -10.52
C ARG A 151 7.59 -23.56 -9.35
N ASN A 152 8.61 -24.37 -9.07
CA ASN A 152 9.56 -24.09 -7.98
C ASN A 152 10.44 -22.87 -8.30
N THR A 153 10.93 -22.79 -9.54
CA THR A 153 11.71 -21.65 -10.02
C THR A 153 10.85 -20.39 -10.02
N PHE A 154 9.59 -20.49 -10.43
CA PHE A 154 8.64 -19.39 -10.37
C PHE A 154 8.45 -18.90 -8.93
N ASN A 155 8.14 -19.80 -8.00
CA ASN A 155 7.93 -19.46 -6.59
C ASN A 155 9.19 -18.85 -5.95
N TYR A 156 10.37 -19.35 -6.30
CA TYR A 156 11.64 -18.76 -5.89
C TYR A 156 11.80 -17.32 -6.39
N ARG A 157 11.55 -17.08 -7.69
CA ARG A 157 11.61 -15.73 -8.28
C ARG A 157 10.55 -14.81 -7.68
N LEU A 158 9.34 -15.30 -7.44
CA LEU A 158 8.27 -14.54 -6.80
C LEU A 158 8.66 -14.13 -5.37
N ASN A 159 9.21 -15.06 -4.57
CA ASN A 159 9.75 -14.72 -3.24
C ASN A 159 10.88 -13.69 -3.34
N LYS A 160 11.80 -13.84 -4.31
CA LYS A 160 12.91 -12.91 -4.53
C LYS A 160 12.41 -11.52 -4.94
N PHE A 161 11.35 -11.42 -5.75
CA PHE A 161 10.69 -10.16 -6.07
C PHE A 161 10.17 -9.48 -4.81
N ILE A 162 9.44 -10.21 -3.96
CA ILE A 162 8.88 -9.70 -2.71
C ILE A 162 9.99 -9.23 -1.78
N SER A 163 11.05 -10.02 -1.61
CA SER A 163 12.20 -9.64 -0.78
C SER A 163 12.95 -8.42 -1.33
N PHE A 164 13.05 -8.29 -2.65
CA PHE A 164 13.75 -7.18 -3.29
C PHE A 164 12.98 -5.86 -3.18
N THR A 165 11.65 -5.90 -3.32
CA THR A 165 10.80 -4.71 -3.39
C THR A 165 10.11 -4.37 -2.07
N GLY A 166 10.00 -5.33 -1.14
CA GLY A 166 9.11 -5.23 0.01
C GLY A 166 7.62 -5.31 -0.36
N LEU A 167 7.27 -5.55 -1.62
CA LEU A 167 5.90 -5.57 -2.13
C LEU A 167 5.40 -7.01 -2.29
N ASP A 168 4.52 -7.46 -1.40
CA ASP A 168 3.86 -8.77 -1.54
C ASP A 168 2.68 -8.71 -2.48
N ILE A 169 2.91 -9.01 -3.76
CA ILE A 169 1.86 -9.04 -4.78
C ILE A 169 0.93 -10.25 -4.68
N ARG A 170 1.03 -11.09 -3.64
CA ARG A 170 -0.04 -12.05 -3.29
C ARG A 170 -1.22 -11.34 -2.64
N ASP A 171 -0.96 -10.20 -1.98
CA ASP A 171 -1.99 -9.29 -1.53
C ASP A 171 -2.56 -8.52 -2.72
N PHE A 172 -3.90 -8.47 -2.81
CA PHE A 172 -4.61 -7.88 -3.94
C PHE A 172 -4.29 -6.40 -4.13
N TRP A 173 -4.18 -5.62 -3.06
CA TRP A 173 -3.93 -4.18 -3.16
C TRP A 173 -2.49 -3.89 -3.59
N ASN A 174 -1.55 -4.68 -3.10
CA ASN A 174 -0.15 -4.63 -3.55
C ASN A 174 0.00 -5.07 -5.02
N ALA A 175 -0.70 -6.13 -5.43
CA ALA A 175 -0.78 -6.53 -6.83
C ALA A 175 -1.35 -5.43 -7.72
N THR A 176 -2.41 -4.75 -7.25
CA THR A 176 -3.03 -3.62 -7.96
C THR A 176 -2.05 -2.46 -8.10
N TYR A 177 -1.30 -2.14 -7.04
CA TYR A 177 -0.24 -1.12 -7.08
C TYR A 177 0.84 -1.46 -8.12
N PHE A 178 1.33 -2.71 -8.14
CA PHE A 178 2.30 -3.13 -9.17
C PHE A 178 1.71 -3.11 -10.58
N ASN A 179 0.44 -3.45 -10.74
CA ASN A 179 -0.25 -3.36 -12.03
C ASN A 179 -0.32 -1.92 -12.55
N ILE A 180 -0.50 -0.92 -11.67
CA ILE A 180 -0.41 0.50 -12.08
C ILE A 180 0.97 0.79 -12.69
N TYR A 181 2.06 0.36 -12.04
CA TYR A 181 3.40 0.47 -12.60
C TYR A 181 3.51 -0.19 -13.99
N LEU A 182 3.00 -1.42 -14.15
CA LEU A 182 3.01 -2.12 -15.44
C LEU A 182 2.30 -1.32 -16.54
N ARG A 183 1.15 -0.70 -16.24
CA ARG A 183 0.40 0.14 -17.21
C ARG A 183 1.11 1.44 -17.56
N LEU A 184 1.92 1.98 -16.64
CA LEU A 184 2.77 3.14 -16.94
C LEU A 184 3.91 2.78 -17.90
N GLN A 185 4.40 1.53 -17.87
CA GLN A 185 5.45 1.08 -18.79
C GLN A 185 4.94 0.78 -20.20
N GLU A 186 3.68 0.38 -20.36
CA GLU A 186 3.07 0.05 -21.67
C GLU A 186 2.81 1.29 -22.55
N LYS A 187 2.93 2.50 -22.00
CA LYS A 187 2.63 3.77 -22.68
C LYS A 187 3.87 4.54 -23.18
N ASN A 188 5.06 3.93 -23.17
CA ASN A 188 6.30 4.49 -23.74
C ASN A 188 6.79 3.66 -24.93
#